data_AF-A0A8C1C0M7-F1
#
_entry.id   AF-A0A8C1C0M7-F1
#
_cell.length_a   1.000
_cell.length_b   1.000
_cell.length_c   1.000
_cell.angle_alpha   90.00
_cell.angle_beta   90.00
_cell.angle_gamma   90.00
#
_symmetry.space_group_name_H-M   'P 1'
#
loop_
_entity.id
_entity.type
_entity.pdbx_description
1 polymer ?
#
loop_
_entity_poly.entity_id
_entity_poly.type
_entity_poly.pdbx_seq_one_letter_code
_entity_poly.pdbx_strand_id
1 'polypeptide(L)' 'MSDHAESPTENQKDDPSIQHTATEHTGSSDVGKKSMFIYVNQSFAPSPDQEVGVLFECFGSDGKLVLHYCKSQAWR' A
#
# COMPACT_ATOMS: atom_id res chain seq x y z
N MET A 1 1.90 -24.61 -67.01
CA MET A 1 3.19 -24.96 -66.39
C MET A 1 3.52 -23.81 -65.45
N SER A 2 3.61 -24.14 -64.17
CA SER A 2 3.81 -23.24 -63.05
C SER A 2 5.28 -22.89 -62.94
N ASP A 3 5.64 -21.63 -62.76
CA ASP A 3 6.93 -21.32 -62.16
C ASP A 3 6.77 -20.24 -61.11
N HIS A 4 7.27 -20.64 -59.95
CA HIS A 4 7.13 -20.09 -58.63
C HIS A 4 8.32 -19.13 -58.44
N ALA A 5 8.07 -17.83 -58.29
CA ALA A 5 9.14 -16.91 -57.89
C ALA A 5 9.32 -17.04 -56.37
N GLU A 6 10.32 -17.84 -55.99
CA GLU A 6 10.78 -18.03 -54.62
C GLU A 6 11.26 -16.69 -54.02
N SER A 7 10.79 -16.36 -52.82
CA SER A 7 11.30 -15.25 -52.02
C SER A 7 12.45 -15.72 -51.14
N PRO A 8 13.53 -14.94 -51.04
CA PRO A 8 14.22 -14.77 -49.76
C PRO A 8 14.61 -13.28 -49.59
N THR A 9 14.73 -12.63 -48.44
CA THR A 9 14.87 -12.93 -47.01
C THR A 9 14.57 -11.56 -46.33
N GLU A 10 14.05 -11.43 -45.13
CA GLU A 10 14.83 -11.41 -43.89
C GLU A 10 13.83 -11.22 -42.75
N ASN A 11 14.02 -12.01 -41.69
CA ASN A 11 13.34 -11.80 -40.42
C ASN A 11 13.98 -10.61 -39.70
N GLN A 12 13.20 -9.59 -39.36
CA GLN A 12 13.52 -8.76 -38.21
C GLN A 12 12.25 -8.41 -37.42
N LYS A 13 12.10 -9.19 -36.34
CA LYS A 13 11.43 -8.95 -35.06
C LYS A 13 10.90 -7.53 -34.81
N ASP A 14 9.58 -7.37 -34.80
CA ASP A 14 8.89 -6.31 -34.08
C ASP A 14 7.84 -6.93 -33.14
N ASP A 15 8.25 -7.03 -31.88
CA ASP A 15 7.46 -7.44 -30.73
C ASP A 15 6.30 -6.43 -30.50
N PRO A 16 5.08 -6.88 -30.15
CA PRO A 16 3.95 -5.97 -29.96
C PRO A 16 4.24 -5.06 -28.77
N SER A 17 4.54 -3.80 -29.06
CA SER A 17 4.70 -2.72 -28.08
C SER A 17 3.36 -2.42 -27.39
N ILE A 18 2.95 -3.29 -26.47
CA ILE A 18 2.13 -2.89 -25.33
C ILE A 18 3.12 -2.41 -24.26
N GLN A 19 3.58 -1.17 -24.41
CA GLN A 19 4.20 -0.47 -23.29
C GLN A 19 3.09 -0.11 -22.32
N HIS A 20 2.80 -1.07 -21.43
CA HIS A 20 2.11 -0.82 -20.18
C HIS A 20 2.81 0.37 -19.52
N THR A 21 2.05 1.46 -19.39
CA THR A 21 2.41 2.61 -18.56
C THR A 21 2.92 2.11 -17.22
N ALA A 22 4.16 2.47 -16.89
CA ALA A 22 4.83 2.17 -15.63
C ALA A 22 3.96 2.57 -14.44
N THR A 23 3.11 1.64 -14.02
CA THR A 23 2.77 1.52 -12.61
C THR A 23 3.89 0.67 -12.09
N GLU A 24 4.76 1.22 -11.24
CA GLU A 24 4.94 0.67 -9.90
C GLU A 24 6.22 1.19 -9.20
N HIS A 25 5.96 1.57 -7.94
CA HIS A 25 6.86 1.46 -6.80
C HIS A 25 8.01 2.46 -6.71
N THR A 26 7.69 3.62 -6.13
CA THR A 26 8.54 4.25 -5.12
C THR A 26 8.89 3.20 -4.05
N GLY A 27 10.01 2.50 -4.26
CA GLY A 27 10.69 1.74 -3.23
C GLY A 27 11.21 2.70 -2.17
N SER A 28 10.40 2.96 -1.14
CA SER A 28 10.92 3.40 0.15
C SER A 28 11.28 2.15 0.94
N SER A 29 12.56 2.01 1.25
CA SER A 29 13.17 0.89 1.95
C SER A 29 12.64 0.72 3.38
N ASP A 30 11.44 0.17 3.56
CA ASP A 30 10.90 -0.24 4.87
C ASP A 30 10.16 -1.59 4.77
N VAL A 31 10.79 -2.59 4.13
CA VAL A 31 10.40 -4.00 4.31
C VAL A 31 10.79 -4.41 5.73
N GLY A 32 10.00 -3.99 6.72
CA GLY A 32 10.24 -4.34 8.13
C GLY A 32 9.43 -3.61 9.19
N LYS A 33 8.77 -2.47 8.88
CA LYS A 33 7.97 -1.73 9.87
C LYS A 33 6.55 -1.50 9.35
N LYS A 34 5.66 -2.45 9.64
CA LYS A 34 4.21 -2.22 9.43
C LYS A 34 3.74 -1.21 10.46
N SER A 35 3.54 0.03 10.03
CA SER A 35 2.89 1.06 10.85
C SER A 35 1.42 0.68 11.09
N MET A 36 0.96 0.84 12.33
CA MET A 36 -0.42 0.59 12.74
C MET A 36 -1.04 1.90 13.24
N PHE A 37 -2.30 2.13 12.91
CA PHE A 37 -3.07 3.25 13.44
C PHE A 37 -3.78 2.81 14.71
N ILE A 38 -3.76 3.67 15.74
CA ILE A 38 -4.45 3.46 17.01
C ILE A 38 -5.51 4.56 17.17
N TYR A 39 -6.67 4.18 17.70
CA TYR A 39 -7.82 5.06 17.89
C TYR A 39 -8.41 4.92 19.28
N VAL A 40 -8.76 6.05 19.88
CA VAL A 40 -9.50 6.14 21.15
C VAL A 40 -10.97 6.36 20.83
N ASN A 41 -11.86 5.66 21.53
CA ASN A 41 -13.33 5.77 21.38
C ASN A 41 -13.86 5.61 19.94
N GLN A 42 -13.12 4.92 19.05
CA GLN A 42 -13.45 4.78 17.63
C GLN A 42 -13.67 6.13 16.93
N SER A 43 -12.97 7.17 17.36
CA SER A 43 -13.19 8.53 16.88
C SER A 43 -11.91 9.18 16.37
N PHE A 44 -10.85 9.24 17.18
CA PHE A 44 -9.63 9.97 16.81
C PHE A 44 -8.37 9.15 17.10
N ALA A 45 -7.30 9.45 16.38
CA ALA A 45 -5.97 8.90 16.63
C ALA A 45 -5.17 9.85 17.54
N PRO A 46 -4.72 9.43 18.73
CA PRO A 46 -3.88 10.26 19.58
C PRO A 46 -2.48 10.45 18.96
N SER A 47 -1.73 11.45 19.44
CA SER A 47 -0.31 11.57 19.12
C SER A 47 0.44 10.30 19.55
N PRO A 48 1.41 9.78 18.77
CA PRO A 48 2.21 8.61 19.17
C PRO A 48 3.02 8.85 20.45
N ASP A 49 3.31 10.11 20.78
CA ASP A 49 4.02 10.50 22.01
C ASP A 49 3.07 10.77 23.19
N GLN A 50 1.75 10.63 22.99
CA GLN A 50 0.77 10.87 24.04
C GLN A 50 0.91 9.83 25.15
N GLU A 51 0.99 10.31 26.39
CA GLU A 51 1.03 9.42 27.56
C GLU A 51 -0.28 8.66 27.73
N VAL A 52 -0.19 7.34 27.90
CA VAL A 52 -1.35 6.45 28.06
C VAL A 52 -2.12 6.75 29.36
N GLY A 53 -1.44 7.20 30.42
CA GLY A 53 -2.07 7.61 31.67
C GLY A 53 -3.09 8.74 31.47
N VAL A 54 -2.73 9.75 30.68
CA VAL A 54 -3.63 10.85 30.33
C VAL A 54 -4.84 10.35 29.52
N LEU A 55 -4.60 9.46 28.55
CA LEU A 55 -5.69 8.86 27.78
C LEU A 55 -6.64 8.03 28.66
N PHE A 56 -6.10 7.31 29.64
CA PHE A 56 -6.89 6.53 30.59
C PHE A 56 -7.71 7.43 31.53
N GLU A 57 -7.13 8.52 32.03
CA GLU A 57 -7.84 9.47 32.88
C GLU A 57 -9.01 10.15 32.14
N CYS A 58 -8.82 10.52 30.87
CA CYS A 58 -9.84 11.21 30.09
C CYS A 58 -10.89 10.27 29.45
N PHE A 59 -10.48 9.08 29.00
CA PHE A 59 -11.31 8.20 28.15
C PHE A 59 -11.44 6.77 28.68
N GLY A 60 -10.86 6.46 29.84
CA GLY A 60 -11.03 5.17 30.49
C GLY A 60 -12.46 4.97 31.00
N SER A 61 -12.88 3.71 31.08
CA SER A 61 -14.13 3.28 31.71
C SER A 61 -13.96 1.90 32.31
N ASP A 62 -14.62 1.65 33.44
CA ASP A 62 -14.57 0.36 34.16
C ASP A 62 -13.13 -0.10 34.49
N GLY A 63 -12.27 0.86 34.82
CA GLY A 63 -10.85 0.60 35.12
C GLY A 63 -10.03 0.13 33.92
N LYS A 64 -10.50 0.37 32.68
CA LYS A 64 -9.84 -0.02 31.43
C LYS A 64 -9.86 1.12 30.41
N LEU A 65 -8.85 1.16 29.54
CA LEU A 65 -8.84 1.99 28.35
C LEU A 65 -8.96 1.09 27.12
N VAL A 66 -9.93 1.37 26.25
CA VAL A 66 -10.13 0.61 25.01
C VAL A 66 -9.50 1.36 23.85
N LEU A 67 -8.61 0.67 23.14
CA LEU A 67 -7.95 1.19 21.94
C LEU A 67 -8.31 0.30 20.74
N HIS A 68 -8.66 0.93 19.62
CA HIS A 68 -8.95 0.27 18.36
C HIS A 68 -7.76 0.42 17.44
N TYR A 69 -7.41 -0.62 16.68
CA TYR A 69 -6.27 -0.57 15.77
C TYR A 69 -6.65 -1.00 14.35
N CYS A 70 -5.98 -0.41 13.36
CA CYS A 70 -6.16 -0.77 11.97
C CYS A 70 -4.85 -0.65 11.18
N LYS A 71 -4.72 -1.44 10.11
CA LYS A 71 -3.59 -1.38 9.17
C LYS A 71 -3.68 -0.18 8.23
N SER A 72 -4.89 0.34 8.01
CA SER A 72 -5.17 1.51 7.21
C SER A 72 -5.86 2.57 8.06
N GLN A 73 -5.73 3.83 7.65
CA GLN A 73 -6.41 4.94 8.33
C GLN A 73 -7.92 4.73 8.26
N ALA A 74 -8.56 4.65 9.42
CA ALA A 74 -10.01 4.43 9.57
C ALA A 74 -10.76 5.71 9.95
N TRP A 75 -10.15 6.55 10.79
CA TRP A 75 -10.73 7.84 11.19
C TRP A 75 -9.70 8.98 11.06
N ARG A 76 -10.21 10.20 10.86
CA ARG A 76 -9.46 11.46 10.72
C ARG A 76 -10.01 12.48 11.69
#